data_AF-A0AAJ5VCS5-F1
#
_entry.id   AF-A0AAJ5VCS5-F1
#
_cell.length_a   1.000
_cell.length_b   1.000
_cell.length_c   1.000
_cell.angle_alpha   90.00
_cell.angle_beta   90.00
_cell.angle_gamma   90.00
#
_symmetry.space_group_name_H-M   'P 1'
#
loop_
_entity.id
_entity.type
_entity.pdbx_description
1 polymer ?
#
loop_
_entity_poly.entity_id
_entity_poly.type
_entity_poly.pdbx_seq_one_letter_code
_entity_poly.pdbx_strand_id
1 'polypeptide(L)'
;MTTPAGWHVDDKGATRWWDGSRWGEDSPVAAPSTEFPSVPEGTSTTTVWVWLIVLLPVLSAIATIGYLVQMQQGMFDMLAAVPLDDSSSLDVERLIAAELNAILTPWYLVLTLSGWVIYGLSVWFAALDARQLTARGFDRPFPWVWTFLSSLVYVIGRHVVIRRRGGRTLAPLLVTIAIQVVVLLAASVWASVFVAQTFETVFWMVTTRQM
;
A
#
# COMPACT_ATOMS: atom_id res chain seq x y z
N MET A 1 -21.07 -42.29 -25.76
CA MET A 1 -19.80 -41.53 -25.81
C MET A 1 -20.04 -40.35 -26.75
N THR A 2 -20.02 -39.12 -26.25
CA THR A 2 -20.24 -37.92 -27.07
C THR A 2 -18.94 -37.48 -27.72
N THR A 3 -18.94 -37.29 -29.04
CA THR A 3 -17.77 -36.84 -29.79
C THR A 3 -17.32 -35.46 -29.29
N PRO A 4 -16.03 -35.28 -28.93
CA PRO A 4 -15.52 -34.00 -28.48
C PRO A 4 -15.54 -32.98 -29.63
N ALA A 5 -15.75 -31.71 -29.28
CA ALA A 5 -15.73 -30.60 -30.23
C ALA A 5 -14.35 -30.54 -30.94
N GLY A 6 -14.36 -30.37 -32.25
CA GLY A 6 -13.15 -30.50 -33.06
C GLY A 6 -13.41 -30.63 -34.55
N TRP A 7 -12.32 -30.68 -35.32
CA TRP A 7 -12.35 -31.00 -36.74
C TRP A 7 -12.49 -32.51 -36.94
N HIS A 8 -13.48 -32.91 -37.71
CA HIS A 8 -13.67 -34.31 -38.10
C HIS A 8 -13.83 -34.41 -39.60
N VAL A 9 -13.45 -35.56 -40.15
CA VAL A 9 -13.63 -35.89 -41.56
C VAL A 9 -14.95 -36.64 -41.69
N ASP A 10 -15.82 -36.17 -42.59
CA ASP A 10 -17.10 -36.85 -42.87
C ASP A 10 -16.90 -38.09 -43.75
N ASP A 11 -17.94 -38.92 -43.88
CA ASP A 11 -17.89 -40.18 -44.65
C ASP A 11 -17.60 -39.98 -46.15
N LYS A 12 -17.68 -38.74 -46.65
CA LYS A 12 -17.34 -38.35 -48.02
C LYS A 12 -15.95 -37.72 -48.13
N GLY A 13 -15.19 -37.66 -47.04
CA GLY A 13 -13.84 -37.12 -46.97
C GLY A 13 -13.77 -35.60 -46.78
N ALA A 14 -14.88 -34.90 -46.58
CA ALA A 14 -14.88 -33.46 -46.35
C ALA A 14 -14.65 -33.14 -44.86
N THR A 15 -13.80 -32.15 -44.59
CA THR A 15 -13.49 -31.71 -43.22
C THR A 15 -14.58 -30.76 -42.71
N ARG A 16 -15.25 -31.12 -41.61
CA ARG A 16 -16.31 -30.32 -40.97
C ARG A 16 -16.00 -30.08 -39.50
N TRP A 17 -16.47 -28.95 -38.97
CA TRP A 17 -16.31 -28.64 -37.56
C TRP A 17 -17.51 -29.16 -36.75
N TRP A 18 -17.24 -29.85 -35.64
CA TRP A 18 -18.23 -30.26 -34.64
C TRP A 18 -18.17 -29.34 -33.43
N ASP A 19 -19.28 -28.69 -33.06
CA ASP A 19 -19.33 -27.77 -31.91
C ASP A 19 -19.80 -28.44 -30.60
N GLY A 20 -20.01 -29.77 -30.61
CA GLY A 20 -20.55 -30.52 -29.48
C GLY A 20 -22.08 -30.72 -29.53
N SER A 21 -22.78 -29.98 -30.39
CA SER A 21 -24.24 -30.05 -30.55
C SER A 21 -24.71 -30.13 -32.01
N ARG A 22 -23.98 -29.52 -32.95
CA ARG A 22 -24.26 -29.49 -34.39
C ARG A 22 -22.98 -29.47 -35.21
N TRP A 23 -23.11 -29.89 -36.47
CA TRP A 23 -22.08 -29.78 -37.50
C TRP A 23 -22.20 -28.42 -38.19
N GLY A 24 -21.08 -27.68 -38.29
CA GLY A 24 -21.00 -26.39 -38.98
C GLY A 24 -20.00 -26.42 -40.13
N GLU A 25 -20.26 -25.61 -41.16
CA GLU A 25 -19.35 -25.40 -42.30
C GLU A 25 -18.32 -24.30 -42.01
N ASP A 26 -18.69 -23.32 -41.19
CA ASP A 26 -17.80 -22.24 -40.78
C ASP A 26 -16.98 -22.64 -39.56
N SER A 27 -15.66 -22.48 -39.66
CA SER A 27 -14.79 -22.52 -38.47
C SER A 27 -15.31 -21.48 -37.47
N PRO A 28 -15.42 -21.78 -36.17
CA PRO A 28 -15.50 -20.71 -35.19
C PRO A 28 -14.27 -19.84 -35.42
N VAL A 29 -14.46 -18.53 -35.64
CA VAL A 29 -13.35 -17.57 -35.53
C VAL A 29 -12.69 -17.90 -34.21
N ALA A 30 -11.43 -18.35 -34.26
CA ALA A 30 -10.69 -18.64 -33.04
C ALA A 30 -10.85 -17.41 -32.15
N ALA A 31 -11.48 -17.57 -30.98
CA ALA A 31 -11.57 -16.48 -30.03
C ALA A 31 -10.13 -15.96 -29.89
N PRO A 32 -9.88 -14.65 -30.10
CA PRO A 32 -8.52 -14.13 -30.10
C PRO A 32 -7.86 -14.66 -28.84
N SER A 33 -6.77 -15.40 -29.01
CA SER A 33 -6.05 -15.98 -27.88
C SER A 33 -5.82 -14.84 -26.89
N THR A 34 -6.35 -14.98 -25.68
CA THR A 34 -6.14 -14.02 -24.58
C THR A 34 -4.70 -14.05 -24.07
N GLU A 35 -3.78 -14.60 -24.86
CA GLU A 35 -2.37 -14.64 -24.60
C GLU A 35 -1.84 -13.23 -24.80
N PHE A 36 -1.64 -12.54 -23.68
CA PHE A 36 -1.05 -11.21 -23.68
C PHE A 36 0.29 -11.27 -24.41
N PRO A 37 0.59 -10.30 -25.31
CA PRO A 37 1.88 -10.26 -25.98
C PRO A 37 3.01 -10.36 -24.95
N SER A 38 3.84 -11.39 -25.08
CA SER A 38 5.04 -11.55 -24.26
C SER A 38 6.06 -10.51 -24.70
N VAL A 39 6.83 -10.01 -23.73
CA VAL A 39 7.87 -9.01 -23.99
C VAL A 39 9.17 -9.75 -24.32
N PRO A 40 10.05 -9.22 -25.22
CA PRO A 40 11.31 -9.87 -25.54
C PRO A 40 12.12 -10.28 -24.31
N GLU A 41 12.73 -11.46 -24.36
CA GLU A 41 13.57 -11.97 -23.28
C GLU A 41 14.69 -10.97 -22.94
N GLY A 42 14.94 -10.77 -21.65
CA GLY A 42 15.93 -9.80 -21.15
C GLY A 42 15.41 -8.37 -20.97
N THR A 43 14.16 -8.06 -21.34
CA THR A 43 13.58 -6.74 -21.07
C THR A 43 13.48 -6.48 -19.57
N SER A 44 14.05 -5.35 -19.12
CA SER A 44 13.98 -4.97 -17.71
C SER A 44 12.53 -4.70 -17.27
N THR A 45 12.07 -5.49 -16.32
CA THR A 45 10.71 -5.41 -15.75
C THR A 45 10.62 -4.41 -14.59
N THR A 46 11.76 -4.05 -13.98
CA THR A 46 11.85 -3.08 -12.87
C THR A 46 12.26 -1.70 -13.39
N THR A 47 11.74 -0.65 -12.76
CA THR A 47 12.06 0.74 -13.05
C THR A 47 12.57 1.41 -11.78
N VAL A 48 13.22 2.57 -11.90
CA VAL A 48 13.53 3.40 -10.72
C VAL A 48 12.24 3.90 -10.06
N TRP A 49 11.22 4.21 -10.85
CA TRP A 49 9.94 4.76 -10.38
C TRP A 49 9.19 3.82 -9.44
N VAL A 50 9.16 2.52 -9.73
CA VAL A 50 8.54 1.56 -8.81
C VAL A 50 9.31 1.52 -7.49
N TRP A 51 10.64 1.57 -7.50
CA TRP A 51 11.43 1.62 -6.27
C TRP A 51 11.18 2.88 -5.44
N LEU A 52 11.01 4.03 -6.09
CA LEU A 52 10.62 5.25 -5.39
C LEU A 52 9.26 5.09 -4.70
N ILE A 53 8.27 4.46 -5.36
CA ILE A 53 6.97 4.15 -4.74
C ILE A 53 7.13 3.19 -3.54
N VAL A 54 7.97 2.16 -3.67
CA VAL A 54 8.22 1.19 -2.59
C VAL A 54 8.88 1.83 -1.36
N LEU A 55 9.68 2.88 -1.55
CA LEU A 55 10.39 3.57 -0.46
C LEU A 55 9.58 4.71 0.18
N LEU A 56 8.54 5.23 -0.48
CA LEU A 56 7.69 6.29 0.06
C LEU A 56 7.08 5.97 1.45
N PRO A 57 6.62 4.74 1.74
CA PRO A 57 6.14 4.39 3.09
C PRO A 57 7.19 4.56 4.18
N VAL A 58 8.48 4.41 3.86
CA VAL A 58 9.57 4.62 4.83
C VAL A 58 9.67 6.11 5.18
N LEU A 59 9.55 6.99 4.19
CA LEU A 59 9.51 8.44 4.42
C LEU A 59 8.29 8.82 5.27
N SER A 60 7.13 8.23 4.99
CA SER A 60 5.93 8.41 5.81
C SER A 60 6.17 7.92 7.25
N ALA A 61 6.84 6.77 7.43
CA ALA A 61 7.12 6.24 8.76
C ALA A 61 8.02 7.17 9.58
N ILE A 62 9.00 7.84 8.97
CA ILE A 62 9.84 8.83 9.67
C ILE A 62 8.99 10.00 10.20
N ALA A 63 8.09 10.55 9.37
CA ALA A 63 7.19 11.62 9.80
C ALA A 63 6.24 11.14 10.90
N THR A 64 5.71 9.92 10.78
CA THR A 64 4.86 9.31 11.82
C THR A 64 5.61 9.14 13.14
N ILE A 65 6.86 8.66 13.12
CA ILE A 65 7.68 8.50 14.33
C ILE A 65 7.92 9.85 15.01
N GLY A 66 8.28 10.88 14.24
CA GLY A 66 8.45 12.24 14.76
C GLY A 66 7.19 12.75 15.47
N TYR A 67 6.03 12.56 14.82
CA TYR A 67 4.73 12.91 15.41
C TYR A 67 4.43 12.12 16.69
N LEU A 68 4.62 10.79 16.68
CA LEU A 68 4.34 9.94 17.84
C LEU A 68 5.22 10.29 19.05
N VAL A 69 6.51 10.57 18.84
CA VAL A 69 7.42 10.99 19.92
C VAL A 69 6.97 12.32 20.52
N GLN A 70 6.64 13.30 19.67
CA GLN A 70 6.20 14.62 20.16
C GLN A 70 4.82 14.55 20.84
N MET A 71 3.88 13.78 20.29
CA MET A 71 2.57 13.55 20.88
C MET A 71 2.68 12.88 22.25
N GLN A 72 3.56 11.88 22.37
CA GLN A 72 3.84 11.21 23.64
C GLN A 72 4.38 12.18 24.70
N GLN A 73 5.33 13.05 24.33
CA GLN A 73 5.87 14.07 25.24
C GLN A 73 4.80 15.05 25.70
N GLY A 74 4.01 15.60 24.77
CA GLY A 74 2.94 16.56 25.09
C GLY A 74 1.86 15.98 26.00
N MET A 75 1.54 14.69 25.85
CA MET A 75 0.59 14.01 26.75
C MET A 75 1.11 13.93 28.19
N PHE A 76 2.39 13.60 28.38
CA PHE A 76 2.98 13.53 29.72
C PHE A 76 3.13 14.92 30.36
N ASP A 77 3.46 15.94 29.56
CA ASP A 77 3.49 17.33 30.02
C ASP A 77 2.11 17.81 30.47
N MET A 78 1.04 17.46 29.73
CA MET A 78 -0.34 17.75 30.10
C MET A 78 -0.72 17.07 31.43
N LEU A 79 -0.34 15.80 31.62
CA LEU A 79 -0.64 15.06 32.84
C LEU A 79 0.08 15.65 34.06
N ALA A 80 1.30 16.19 33.87
CA ALA A 80 2.04 16.89 34.91
C ALA A 80 1.48 18.28 35.24
N ALA A 81 0.72 18.90 34.33
CA ALA A 81 0.09 20.20 34.55
C ALA A 81 -1.20 20.11 35.40
N VAL A 82 -1.77 18.91 35.56
CA VAL A 82 -2.94 18.69 36.42
C VAL A 82 -2.49 18.74 37.88
N PRO A 83 -2.95 19.70 38.69
CA PRO A 83 -2.55 19.79 40.08
C PRO A 83 -3.04 18.55 40.84
N LEU A 84 -2.14 17.92 41.60
CA LEU A 84 -2.43 16.73 42.40
C LEU A 84 -2.96 17.08 43.80
N ASP A 85 -2.94 18.35 44.18
CA ASP A 85 -3.23 18.83 45.52
C ASP A 85 -4.58 19.57 45.55
N ASP A 86 -5.45 19.22 46.52
CA ASP A 86 -6.83 19.74 46.70
C ASP A 86 -6.93 21.27 46.90
N SER A 87 -5.78 21.96 47.04
CA SER A 87 -5.69 23.40 47.35
C SER A 87 -5.50 24.30 46.13
N SER A 88 -5.29 23.74 44.95
CA SER A 88 -4.92 24.51 43.75
C SER A 88 -6.02 24.47 42.68
N SER A 89 -6.52 25.65 42.31
CA SER A 89 -7.47 25.80 41.20
C SER A 89 -6.80 25.42 39.88
N LEU A 90 -7.51 24.67 39.03
CA LEU A 90 -7.07 24.35 37.68
C LEU A 90 -6.75 25.63 36.91
N ASP A 91 -5.51 25.78 36.48
CA ASP A 91 -5.08 26.87 35.62
C ASP A 91 -5.56 26.58 34.19
N VAL A 92 -6.77 27.08 33.88
CA VAL A 92 -7.47 26.84 32.62
C VAL A 92 -6.65 27.32 31.42
N GLU A 93 -5.89 28.41 31.58
CA GLU A 93 -5.05 28.95 30.51
C GLU A 93 -3.89 28.00 30.19
N ARG A 94 -3.22 27.47 31.21
CA ARG A 94 -2.18 26.44 31.03
C ARG A 94 -2.73 25.15 30.44
N LEU A 95 -3.92 24.72 30.86
CA LEU A 95 -4.57 23.52 30.34
C LEU A 95 -4.90 23.66 28.84
N ILE A 96 -5.50 24.80 28.43
CA ILE A 96 -5.80 25.10 27.02
C ILE A 96 -4.51 25.17 26.21
N ALA A 97 -3.46 25.82 26.73
CA ALA A 97 -2.17 25.90 26.04
C ALA A 97 -1.49 24.52 25.89
N ALA A 98 -1.61 23.64 26.90
CA ALA A 98 -1.11 22.28 26.83
C ALA A 98 -1.89 21.42 25.81
N GLU A 99 -3.22 21.53 25.80
CA GLU A 99 -4.08 20.82 24.86
C GLU A 99 -3.83 21.25 23.40
N LEU A 100 -3.71 22.55 23.15
CA LEU A 100 -3.36 23.07 21.82
C LEU A 100 -1.96 22.63 21.38
N ASN A 101 -0.98 22.62 22.28
CA ASN A 101 0.36 22.12 21.97
C ASN A 101 0.40 20.61 21.72
N ALA A 102 -0.45 19.82 22.38
CA ALA A 102 -0.54 18.38 22.15
C ALA A 102 -1.13 18.05 20.76
N ILE A 103 -2.04 18.89 20.25
CA ILE A 103 -2.74 18.66 18.97
C ILE A 103 -2.01 19.35 17.79
N LEU A 104 -1.65 20.63 17.92
CA LEU A 104 -1.04 21.43 16.86
C LEU A 104 0.49 21.38 16.90
N THR A 105 1.03 20.17 16.93
CA THR A 105 2.48 19.96 16.98
C THR A 105 3.15 20.31 15.64
N PRO A 106 4.37 20.85 15.63
CA PRO A 106 5.18 20.96 14.41
C PRO A 106 5.24 19.66 13.60
N TRP A 107 5.36 18.50 14.26
CA TRP A 107 5.32 17.21 13.55
C TRP A 107 3.95 16.84 12.99
N TYR A 108 2.84 17.30 13.58
CA TYR A 108 1.52 17.13 12.96
C TYR A 108 1.45 17.81 11.58
N LEU A 109 2.00 19.02 11.46
CA LEU A 109 2.08 19.72 10.18
C LEU A 109 2.97 18.97 9.18
N VAL A 110 4.16 18.52 9.63
CA VAL A 110 5.06 17.77 8.74
C VAL A 110 4.43 16.43 8.32
N LEU A 111 3.78 15.70 9.22
CA LEU A 111 3.06 14.46 8.91
C LEU A 111 1.94 14.72 7.90
N THR A 112 1.15 15.76 8.11
CA THR A 112 0.04 16.11 7.22
C THR A 112 0.53 16.51 5.83
N LEU A 113 1.48 17.45 5.75
CA LEU A 113 2.03 17.92 4.48
C LEU A 113 2.79 16.83 3.74
N SER A 114 3.60 16.04 4.45
CA SER A 114 4.29 14.89 3.85
C SER A 114 3.31 13.84 3.33
N GLY A 115 2.17 13.60 4.02
CA GLY A 115 1.11 12.72 3.53
C GLY A 115 0.59 13.13 2.15
N TRP A 116 0.24 14.41 1.96
CA TRP A 116 -0.19 14.95 0.66
C TRP A 116 0.91 14.85 -0.41
N VAL A 117 2.15 15.19 -0.06
CA VAL A 117 3.29 15.11 -0.98
C VAL A 117 3.56 13.67 -1.39
N ILE A 118 3.60 12.73 -0.44
CA ILE A 118 3.81 11.30 -0.67
C ILE A 118 2.68 10.73 -1.54
N TYR A 119 1.43 11.12 -1.29
CA TYR A 119 0.30 10.73 -2.11
C TYR A 119 0.46 11.21 -3.56
N GLY A 120 0.73 12.50 -3.77
CA GLY A 120 0.95 13.07 -5.10
C GLY A 120 2.16 12.45 -5.82
N LEU A 121 3.28 12.26 -5.12
CA LEU A 121 4.46 11.60 -5.66
C LEU A 121 4.19 10.15 -6.04
N SER A 122 3.39 9.41 -5.26
CA SER A 122 3.05 8.03 -5.59
C SER A 122 2.31 7.93 -6.93
N VAL A 123 1.34 8.82 -7.17
CA VAL A 123 0.57 8.89 -8.42
C VAL A 123 1.48 9.32 -9.57
N TRP A 124 2.31 10.35 -9.35
CA TRP A 124 3.27 10.83 -10.34
C TRP A 124 4.27 9.76 -10.77
N PHE A 125 4.89 9.06 -9.81
CA PHE A 125 5.82 7.96 -10.09
C PHE A 125 5.13 6.78 -10.76
N ALA A 126 3.89 6.46 -10.43
CA ALA A 126 3.14 5.41 -11.11
C ALA A 126 2.86 5.75 -12.58
N ALA A 127 2.61 7.02 -12.89
CA ALA A 127 2.46 7.48 -14.27
C ALA A 127 3.80 7.39 -15.04
N LEU A 128 4.92 7.77 -14.43
CA LEU A 128 6.25 7.64 -15.04
C LEU A 128 6.67 6.18 -15.25
N ASP A 129 6.36 5.32 -14.28
CA ASP A 129 6.57 3.89 -14.38
C ASP A 129 5.80 3.27 -15.55
N ALA A 130 4.50 3.56 -15.64
CA ALA A 130 3.64 3.07 -16.72
C ALA A 130 4.17 3.52 -18.09
N ARG A 131 4.55 4.80 -18.24
CA ARG A 131 5.16 5.32 -19.47
C ARG A 131 6.47 4.60 -19.82
N GLN A 132 7.33 4.35 -18.84
CA GLN A 132 8.59 3.66 -19.06
C GLN A 132 8.39 2.18 -19.43
N LEU A 133 7.39 1.51 -18.85
CA LEU A 133 7.02 0.15 -19.26
C LEU A 133 6.49 0.11 -20.69
N THR A 134 5.63 1.05 -21.08
CA THR A 134 5.14 1.15 -22.46
C THR A 134 6.29 1.36 -23.44
N ALA A 135 7.23 2.24 -23.10
CA ALA A 135 8.43 2.47 -23.92
C ALA A 135 9.32 1.22 -24.06
N ARG A 136 9.23 0.26 -23.14
CA ARG A 136 9.94 -1.03 -23.18
C ARG A 136 9.17 -2.15 -23.89
N GLY A 137 8.00 -1.85 -24.48
CA GLY A 137 7.20 -2.82 -25.23
C GLY A 137 6.13 -3.55 -24.41
N PHE A 138 5.87 -3.14 -23.16
CA PHE A 138 4.71 -3.67 -22.43
C PHE A 138 3.41 -3.05 -22.98
N ASP A 139 2.68 -3.79 -23.82
CA ASP A 139 1.41 -3.34 -24.40
C ASP A 139 0.31 -3.19 -23.32
N ARG A 140 -0.20 -1.99 -23.03
CA ARG A 140 -1.16 -1.72 -21.93
C ARG A 140 -0.66 -2.20 -20.55
N PRO A 141 0.29 -1.49 -19.92
CA PRO A 141 0.68 -1.79 -18.54
C PRO A 141 -0.50 -1.59 -17.58
N PHE A 142 -0.34 -2.05 -16.34
CA PHE A 142 -1.38 -1.87 -15.32
C PHE A 142 -1.73 -0.38 -15.15
N PRO A 143 -3.03 0.01 -15.11
CA PRO A 143 -3.40 1.42 -15.08
C PRO A 143 -2.88 2.12 -13.82
N TRP A 144 -2.13 3.20 -14.00
CA TRP A 144 -1.55 3.99 -12.90
C TRP A 144 -2.63 4.68 -12.03
N VAL A 145 -3.85 4.86 -12.54
CA VAL A 145 -4.98 5.48 -11.81
C VAL A 145 -5.35 4.68 -10.57
N TRP A 146 -5.09 3.37 -10.55
CA TRP A 146 -5.31 2.55 -9.36
C TRP A 146 -4.45 2.95 -8.15
N THR A 147 -3.41 3.75 -8.36
CA THR A 147 -2.62 4.36 -7.27
C THR A 147 -3.44 5.33 -6.42
N PHE A 148 -4.50 5.95 -6.96
CA PHE A 148 -5.40 6.80 -6.17
C PHE A 148 -6.11 6.01 -5.07
N LEU A 149 -6.39 4.72 -5.30
CA LEU A 149 -6.95 3.82 -4.28
C LEU A 149 -5.88 3.46 -3.25
N SER A 150 -4.71 3.03 -3.72
CA SER A 150 -3.53 2.79 -2.89
C SER A 150 -2.31 2.53 -3.76
N SER A 151 -1.14 3.04 -3.35
CA SER A 151 0.15 2.66 -3.96
C SER A 151 0.41 1.15 -3.92
N LEU A 152 -0.11 0.46 -2.90
CA LEU A 152 0.04 -0.98 -2.72
C LEU A 152 -0.76 -1.75 -3.80
N VAL A 153 -1.98 -1.30 -4.12
CA VAL A 153 -2.79 -1.86 -5.20
C VAL A 153 -2.07 -1.75 -6.53
N TYR A 154 -1.42 -0.62 -6.80
CA TYR A 154 -0.63 -0.44 -8.01
C TYR A 154 0.57 -1.39 -8.09
N VAL A 155 1.36 -1.51 -7.02
CA VAL A 155 2.53 -2.40 -6.99
C VAL A 155 2.12 -3.87 -7.20
N ILE A 156 1.03 -4.32 -6.57
CA ILE A 156 0.48 -5.67 -6.76
C ILE A 156 -0.04 -5.87 -8.19
N GLY A 157 -0.89 -4.95 -8.68
CA GLY A 157 -1.49 -5.06 -10.00
C GLY A 157 -0.45 -5.09 -11.13
N ARG A 158 0.56 -4.22 -11.03
CA ARG A 158 1.73 -4.21 -11.92
C ARG A 158 2.47 -5.55 -11.92
N HIS A 159 2.72 -6.12 -10.74
CA HIS A 159 3.40 -7.41 -10.64
C HIS A 159 2.62 -8.51 -11.37
N VAL A 160 1.30 -8.59 -11.17
CA VAL A 160 0.45 -9.59 -11.84
C VAL A 160 0.51 -9.45 -13.37
N VAL A 161 0.43 -8.22 -13.89
CA VAL A 161 0.51 -7.97 -15.35
C VAL A 161 1.88 -8.38 -15.91
N ILE A 162 2.97 -8.05 -15.21
CA ILE A 162 4.33 -8.40 -15.65
C ILE A 162 4.55 -9.92 -15.62
N ARG A 163 4.07 -10.59 -14.58
CA ARG A 163 4.19 -12.05 -14.43
C ARG A 163 3.43 -12.80 -15.52
N ARG A 164 2.28 -12.27 -15.95
CA ARG A 164 1.51 -12.81 -17.09
C ARG A 164 2.22 -12.65 -18.45
N ARG A 165 3.27 -11.83 -18.54
CA ARG A 165 3.98 -11.52 -19.81
C ARG A 165 5.42 -12.04 -19.83
N GLY A 166 5.73 -13.01 -18.97
CA GLY A 166 7.06 -13.64 -18.90
C GLY A 166 8.06 -12.91 -17.98
N GLY A 167 7.67 -11.82 -17.32
CA GLY A 167 8.53 -11.13 -16.38
C GLY A 167 8.67 -11.87 -15.04
N ARG A 168 9.90 -12.15 -14.60
CA ARG A 168 10.18 -12.96 -13.40
C ARG A 168 10.47 -12.16 -12.13
N THR A 169 10.30 -10.84 -12.13
CA THR A 169 10.74 -10.02 -10.99
C THR A 169 9.68 -9.91 -9.89
N LEU A 170 10.02 -10.45 -8.73
CA LEU A 170 9.28 -10.34 -7.48
C LEU A 170 9.84 -9.27 -6.53
N ALA A 171 11.03 -8.73 -6.81
CA ALA A 171 11.78 -7.91 -5.85
C ALA A 171 11.01 -6.70 -5.32
N PRO A 172 10.40 -5.81 -6.14
CA PRO A 172 9.66 -4.66 -5.60
C PRO A 172 8.45 -5.06 -4.74
N LEU A 173 7.78 -6.16 -5.10
CA LEU A 173 6.64 -6.66 -4.35
C LEU A 173 7.06 -7.18 -2.97
N LEU A 174 8.09 -8.03 -2.92
CA LEU A 174 8.60 -8.58 -1.66
C LEU A 174 9.12 -7.48 -0.73
N VAL A 175 9.84 -6.49 -1.27
CA VAL A 175 10.33 -5.37 -0.47
C VAL A 175 9.17 -4.51 0.04
N THR A 176 8.13 -4.27 -0.76
CA THR A 176 6.92 -3.56 -0.29
C THR A 176 6.27 -4.30 0.86
N ILE A 177 6.08 -5.62 0.74
CA ILE A 177 5.52 -6.45 1.81
C ILE A 177 6.39 -6.38 3.06
N ALA A 178 7.71 -6.54 2.92
CA ALA A 178 8.65 -6.49 4.03
C ALA A 178 8.58 -5.13 4.77
N ILE A 179 8.57 -4.02 4.03
CA ILE A 179 8.42 -2.67 4.61
C ILE A 179 7.11 -2.55 5.37
N GLN A 180 5.98 -2.97 4.79
CA GLN A 180 4.68 -2.87 5.44
C GLN A 180 4.61 -3.71 6.72
N VAL A 181 5.17 -4.92 6.70
CA VAL A 181 5.25 -5.78 7.88
C VAL A 181 6.12 -5.13 8.96
N VAL A 182 7.29 -4.62 8.60
CA VAL A 182 8.20 -3.96 9.55
C VAL A 182 7.55 -2.72 10.18
N VAL A 183 6.92 -1.87 9.37
CA VAL A 183 6.22 -0.67 9.86
C VAL A 183 5.06 -1.05 10.79
N LEU A 184 4.27 -2.06 10.41
CA LEU A 184 3.16 -2.55 11.23
C LEU A 184 3.64 -3.10 12.58
N LEU A 185 4.71 -3.91 12.58
CA LEU A 185 5.30 -4.45 13.80
C LEU A 185 5.88 -3.35 14.68
N ALA A 186 6.62 -2.40 14.11
CA ALA A 186 7.17 -1.27 14.83
C ALA A 186 6.06 -0.42 15.49
N ALA A 187 4.99 -0.11 14.76
CA ALA A 187 3.83 0.60 15.29
C ALA A 187 3.13 -0.19 16.41
N SER A 188 3.01 -1.51 16.26
CA SER A 188 2.39 -2.38 17.27
C SER A 188 3.20 -2.45 18.57
N VAL A 189 4.53 -2.57 18.45
CA VAL A 189 5.45 -2.54 19.59
C VAL A 189 5.38 -1.18 20.27
N TRP A 190 5.47 -0.10 19.50
CA TRP A 190 5.37 1.26 20.04
C TRP A 190 4.06 1.48 20.80
N ALA A 191 2.92 1.10 20.21
CA ALA A 191 1.61 1.24 20.84
C ALA A 191 1.52 0.46 22.16
N SER A 192 2.10 -0.75 22.19
CA SER A 192 2.13 -1.59 23.40
C SER A 192 2.97 -0.96 24.51
N VAL A 193 4.15 -0.43 24.16
CA VAL A 193 5.02 0.29 25.11
C VAL A 193 4.34 1.55 25.62
N PHE A 194 3.73 2.33 24.74
CA PHE A 194 3.01 3.56 25.08
C PHE A 194 1.85 3.29 26.05
N VAL A 195 1.06 2.26 25.80
CA VAL A 195 -0.04 1.83 26.69
C VAL A 195 0.50 1.43 28.06
N ALA A 196 1.57 0.62 28.10
CA ALA A 196 2.18 0.20 29.37
C ALA A 196 2.69 1.40 30.19
N GLN A 197 3.39 2.34 29.55
CA GLN A 197 3.91 3.56 30.19
C GLN A 197 2.78 4.45 30.72
N THR A 198 1.69 4.57 29.96
CA THR A 198 0.51 5.34 30.38
C THR A 198 -0.13 4.73 31.62
N PHE A 199 -0.33 3.41 31.64
CA PHE A 199 -0.87 2.69 32.80
C PHE A 199 0.01 2.86 34.04
N GLU A 200 1.33 2.70 33.90
CA GLU A 200 2.28 2.87 35.00
C GLU A 200 2.20 4.29 35.59
N THR A 201 2.19 5.30 34.72
CA THR A 201 2.13 6.70 35.13
C THR A 201 0.83 7.02 35.87
N VAL A 202 -0.32 6.58 35.34
CA VAL A 202 -1.62 6.79 35.98
C VAL A 202 -1.72 6.03 37.30
N PHE A 203 -1.27 4.78 37.35
CA PHE A 203 -1.27 3.98 38.57
C PHE A 203 -0.43 4.64 39.67
N TRP A 204 0.75 5.15 39.32
CA TRP A 204 1.59 5.90 40.26
C TRP A 204 0.88 7.15 40.78
N MET A 205 0.23 7.93 39.91
CA MET A 205 -0.53 9.11 40.34
C MET A 205 -1.69 8.75 41.30
N VAL A 206 -2.43 7.67 41.03
CA VAL A 206 -3.56 7.25 41.88
C VAL A 206 -3.09 6.74 43.23
N THR A 207 -2.02 5.94 43.28
CA THR A 207 -1.51 5.37 44.52
C THR A 207 -0.90 6.42 45.43
N THR A 208 -0.21 7.42 44.85
CA THR A 208 0.35 8.55 45.61
C THR A 208 -0.75 9.45 46.20
N ARG A 209 -1.96 9.50 45.61
CA ARG A 209 -3.12 10.24 46.16
C ARG A 209 -3.74 9.61 47.42
N GLN A 210 -3.45 8.34 47.73
CA GLN A 210 -4.06 7.64 48.89
C GLN A 210 -3.19 7.63 50.15
N MET A 211 -1.97 8.19 50.08
CA MET A 211 -1.08 8.37 51.23
C MET A 211 -1.09 9.83 51.68
#